data_AF-A0A7S2D4J9-F1
#
_entry.id   AF-A0A7S2D4J9-F1
#
_cell.length_a   1.000
_cell.length_b   1.000
_cell.length_c   1.000
_cell.angle_alpha   90.00
_cell.angle_beta   90.00
_cell.angle_gamma   90.00
#
_symmetry.space_group_name_H-M   'P 1'
#
loop_
_entity.id
_entity.type
_entity.pdbx_description
1 polymer ?
#
loop_
_entity_poly.entity_id
_entity_poly.type
_entity_poly.pdbx_seq_one_letter_code
_entity_poly.pdbx_strand_id
1 'polypeptide(L)'
;QYLTKVRELLSVTIAAMRCLNQQIATPHAMSTVQVLVELFSGGGSLGAMLTVSDSGAFLASSILTLMTALSMQQGRKVAHLVPHMCELALSRLAPVAQNEAHTAELLPPLLTFVDAVIDFQFRAFVIRDTSCGNIAAAPRVFTSKEMDSYFTHLMGIVAAILEAGSLSPEVVRQAISCIDKLDQKHRILHLDTFRVNLTPHLLQLIMNNLLGKVHDLLRDDFYKLLHTIAGADMDYFFDVFLAQLIRSVPNLNETQTQALGAAWTRTDSDLQSFGRHTREFLDNIRSITAPS
;
A
#
# COMPACT_ATOMS: atom_id res chain seq x y z
N GLN A 1 16.79 -13.14 -27.78
CA GLN A 1 16.91 -12.01 -28.74
C GLN A 1 15.72 -11.04 -28.70
N TYR A 2 14.46 -11.50 -28.80
CA TYR A 2 13.29 -10.58 -28.77
C TYR A 2 13.18 -9.80 -27.44
N LEU A 3 13.34 -10.49 -26.30
CA LEU A 3 13.37 -9.88 -24.96
C LEU A 3 14.49 -8.84 -24.78
N THR A 4 15.66 -9.09 -25.37
CA THR A 4 16.79 -8.15 -25.32
C THR A 4 16.47 -6.86 -26.08
N LYS A 5 15.80 -6.96 -27.24
CA LYS A 5 15.35 -5.79 -28.00
C LYS A 5 14.24 -5.02 -27.30
N VAL A 6 13.27 -5.72 -26.71
CA VAL A 6 12.20 -5.09 -25.90
C VAL A 6 12.81 -4.40 -24.67
N ARG A 7 13.78 -5.03 -24.02
CA ARG A 7 14.54 -4.46 -22.91
C ARG A 7 15.27 -3.18 -23.31
N GLU A 8 16.02 -3.21 -24.41
CA GLU A 8 16.73 -2.03 -24.90
C GLU A 8 15.75 -0.90 -25.24
N LEU A 9 14.66 -1.22 -25.93
CA LEU A 9 13.60 -0.24 -26.25
C LEU A 9 12.98 0.37 -24.99
N LEU A 10 12.63 -0.45 -23.99
CA LEU A 10 12.09 0.03 -22.71
C LEU A 10 13.10 0.90 -21.97
N SER A 11 14.35 0.48 -21.89
CA SER A 11 15.41 1.25 -21.22
C SER A 11 15.65 2.60 -21.89
N VAL A 12 15.66 2.63 -23.22
CA VAL A 12 15.76 3.86 -24.02
C VAL A 12 14.53 4.73 -23.82
N THR A 13 13.32 4.14 -23.77
CA THR A 13 12.08 4.89 -23.55
C THR A 13 12.04 5.51 -22.15
N ILE A 14 12.46 4.77 -21.12
CA ILE A 14 12.56 5.26 -19.74
C ILE A 14 13.60 6.39 -19.65
N ALA A 15 14.78 6.22 -20.26
CA ALA A 15 15.82 7.25 -20.31
C ALA A 15 15.33 8.49 -21.06
N ALA A 16 14.66 8.31 -22.20
CA ALA A 16 14.06 9.37 -22.98
C ALA A 16 13.00 10.13 -22.19
N MET A 17 12.15 9.45 -21.41
CA MET A 17 11.17 10.07 -20.53
C MET A 17 11.78 10.91 -19.42
N ARG A 18 12.94 10.50 -18.89
CA ARG A 18 13.66 11.25 -17.85
C ARG A 18 14.41 12.46 -18.41
N CYS A 19 14.87 12.39 -19.66
CA CYS A 19 15.72 13.42 -20.28
C CYS A 19 14.98 14.40 -21.20
N LEU A 20 13.88 14.00 -21.84
CA LEU A 20 13.13 14.85 -22.78
C LEU A 20 12.09 15.71 -22.07
N ASN A 21 11.81 16.87 -22.66
CA ASN A 21 10.79 17.80 -22.19
C ASN A 21 9.41 17.10 -22.14
N GLN A 22 8.67 17.27 -21.03
CA GLN A 22 7.46 16.51 -20.70
C GLN A 22 6.43 16.49 -21.85
N GLN A 23 6.30 17.58 -22.60
CA GLN A 23 5.32 17.70 -23.69
C GLN A 23 5.56 16.76 -24.89
N ILE A 24 6.79 16.28 -25.10
CA ILE A 24 7.14 15.38 -26.22
C ILE A 24 7.16 13.92 -25.75
N ALA A 25 7.61 13.68 -24.51
CA ALA A 25 7.75 12.33 -23.97
C ALA A 25 6.40 11.66 -23.64
N THR A 26 5.42 12.43 -23.14
CA THR A 26 4.11 11.89 -22.74
C THR A 26 3.39 11.12 -23.86
N PRO A 27 3.14 11.67 -25.07
CA PRO A 27 2.37 10.97 -26.09
C PRO A 27 3.03 9.66 -26.54
N HIS A 28 4.36 9.62 -26.68
CA HIS A 28 5.06 8.39 -27.05
C HIS A 28 5.02 7.33 -25.95
N ALA A 29 5.21 7.72 -24.69
CA ALA A 29 5.13 6.79 -23.58
C ALA A 29 3.71 6.29 -23.32
N MET A 30 2.70 7.12 -23.58
CA MET A 30 1.29 6.71 -23.58
C MET A 30 1.02 5.65 -24.65
N SER A 31 1.46 5.87 -25.90
CA SER A 31 1.33 4.86 -26.96
C SER A 31 2.05 3.56 -26.58
N THR A 32 3.24 3.64 -26.00
CA THR A 32 3.98 2.45 -25.53
C THR A 32 3.21 1.70 -24.44
N VAL A 33 2.65 2.39 -23.44
CA VAL A 33 1.82 1.74 -22.42
C VAL A 33 0.54 1.16 -22.99
N GLN A 34 -0.15 1.86 -23.89
CA GLN A 34 -1.36 1.33 -24.52
C GLN A 34 -1.05 0.06 -25.33
N VAL A 35 0.02 0.07 -26.11
CA VAL A 35 0.47 -1.13 -26.84
C VAL A 35 0.87 -2.24 -25.88
N LEU A 36 1.56 -1.93 -24.77
CA LEU A 36 1.89 -2.94 -23.76
C LEU A 36 0.62 -3.51 -23.11
N VAL A 37 -0.32 -2.67 -22.70
CA VAL A 37 -1.61 -3.09 -22.14
C VAL A 37 -2.35 -3.98 -23.14
N GLU A 38 -2.46 -3.58 -24.41
CA GLU A 38 -3.08 -4.42 -25.46
C GLU A 38 -2.37 -5.77 -25.64
N LEU A 39 -1.03 -5.77 -25.64
CA LEU A 39 -0.23 -7.00 -25.74
C LEU A 39 -0.41 -7.93 -24.53
N PHE A 40 -0.63 -7.37 -23.33
CA PHE A 40 -0.88 -8.14 -22.09
C PHE A 40 -2.35 -8.53 -21.90
N SER A 41 -3.29 -7.78 -22.46
CA SER A 41 -4.73 -8.06 -22.42
C SER A 41 -5.13 -9.12 -23.45
N GLY A 42 -4.45 -9.19 -24.59
CA GLY A 42 -4.72 -10.14 -25.67
C GLY A 42 -4.36 -11.61 -25.42
N GLY A 43 -4.01 -11.99 -24.18
CA GLY A 43 -3.67 -13.39 -23.83
C GLY A 43 -2.38 -13.91 -24.48
N GLY A 44 -1.55 -13.02 -25.05
CA GLY A 44 -0.33 -13.38 -25.76
C GLY A 44 0.79 -13.89 -24.85
N SER A 45 1.71 -14.64 -25.48
CA SER A 45 2.96 -15.25 -24.97
C SER A 45 3.69 -14.50 -23.83
N LEU A 46 3.61 -13.16 -23.76
CA LEU A 46 4.24 -12.37 -22.69
C LEU A 46 3.72 -12.70 -21.29
N GLY A 47 2.42 -12.98 -21.12
CA GLY A 47 1.85 -13.35 -19.82
C GLY A 47 2.42 -14.66 -19.27
N ALA A 48 2.64 -15.65 -20.15
CA ALA A 48 3.32 -16.89 -19.82
C ALA A 48 4.83 -16.67 -19.57
N MET A 49 5.48 -15.79 -20.34
CA MET A 49 6.90 -15.47 -20.17
C MET A 49 7.22 -14.74 -18.86
N LEU A 50 6.28 -13.98 -18.29
CA LEU A 50 6.44 -13.37 -16.95
C LEU A 50 6.64 -14.42 -15.85
N THR A 51 6.11 -15.63 -16.03
CA THR A 51 6.18 -16.71 -15.04
C THR A 51 7.34 -17.69 -15.26
N VAL A 52 8.02 -17.64 -16.41
CA VAL A 52 8.92 -18.72 -16.87
C VAL A 52 10.42 -18.38 -16.76
N SER A 53 10.84 -17.17 -16.31
CA SER A 53 12.28 -16.87 -16.15
C SER A 53 12.56 -15.58 -15.38
N ASP A 54 13.81 -15.42 -14.89
CA ASP A 54 14.36 -14.15 -14.35
C ASP A 54 14.22 -12.96 -15.33
N SER A 55 14.15 -13.23 -16.63
CA SER A 55 13.90 -12.19 -17.64
C SER A 55 12.47 -11.61 -17.56
N GLY A 56 11.53 -12.36 -16.98
CA GLY A 56 10.16 -11.93 -16.74
C GLY A 56 10.05 -10.92 -15.60
N ALA A 57 10.77 -11.14 -14.49
CA ALA A 57 10.83 -10.22 -13.37
C ALA A 57 11.45 -8.87 -13.77
N PHE A 58 12.55 -8.90 -14.51
CA PHE A 58 13.15 -7.67 -15.05
C PHE A 58 12.18 -6.89 -15.96
N LEU A 59 11.44 -7.59 -16.84
CA LEU A 59 10.47 -6.96 -17.72
C LEU A 59 9.32 -6.33 -16.93
N ALA A 60 8.77 -7.05 -15.94
CA ALA A 60 7.76 -6.52 -15.03
C ALA A 60 8.26 -5.27 -14.29
N SER A 61 9.47 -5.31 -13.75
CA SER A 61 10.11 -4.16 -13.08
C SER A 61 10.30 -2.96 -14.03
N SER A 62 10.67 -3.22 -15.28
CA SER A 62 10.81 -2.18 -16.31
C SER A 62 9.48 -1.52 -16.66
N ILE A 63 8.41 -2.33 -16.80
CA ILE A 63 7.06 -1.85 -17.05
C ILE A 63 6.56 -1.02 -15.86
N LEU A 64 6.77 -1.49 -14.63
CA LEU A 64 6.43 -0.73 -13.41
C LEU A 64 7.16 0.60 -13.37
N THR A 65 8.46 0.61 -13.67
CA THR A 65 9.26 1.84 -13.71
C THR A 65 8.73 2.83 -14.74
N LEU A 66 8.32 2.36 -15.92
CA LEU A 66 7.71 3.18 -16.96
C LEU A 66 6.36 3.76 -16.48
N MET A 67 5.50 2.91 -15.90
CA MET A 67 4.20 3.31 -15.36
C MET A 67 4.35 4.32 -14.21
N THR A 68 5.33 4.12 -13.32
CA THR A 68 5.67 5.07 -12.26
C THR A 68 6.05 6.43 -12.84
N ALA A 69 6.96 6.45 -13.83
CA ALA A 69 7.37 7.69 -14.47
C ALA A 69 6.20 8.40 -15.18
N LEU A 70 5.26 7.65 -15.76
CA LEU A 70 4.03 8.21 -16.33
C LEU A 70 3.08 8.76 -15.27
N SER A 71 2.87 8.05 -14.16
CA SER A 71 2.03 8.50 -13.04
C SER A 71 2.51 9.84 -12.48
N MET A 72 3.81 10.09 -12.47
CA MET A 72 4.40 11.35 -11.99
C MET A 72 4.12 12.54 -12.93
N GLN A 73 3.75 12.29 -14.19
CA GLN A 73 3.45 13.37 -15.13
C GLN A 73 2.06 13.97 -14.85
N GLN A 74 2.01 15.29 -14.82
CA GLN A 74 0.75 16.01 -14.61
C GLN A 74 0.07 16.26 -15.96
N GLY A 75 -1.15 15.73 -16.13
CA GLY A 75 -1.94 15.97 -17.34
C GLY A 75 -3.24 15.17 -17.38
N ARG A 76 -4.31 15.74 -17.96
CA ARG A 76 -5.62 15.07 -18.08
C ARG A 76 -5.55 13.75 -18.85
N LYS A 77 -4.66 13.66 -19.84
CA LYS A 77 -4.46 12.43 -20.63
C LYS A 77 -3.90 11.27 -19.80
N VAL A 78 -3.05 11.55 -18.82
CA VAL A 78 -2.52 10.53 -17.89
C VAL A 78 -3.62 10.03 -16.97
N ALA A 79 -4.50 10.91 -16.48
CA ALA A 79 -5.63 10.53 -15.64
C ALA A 79 -6.55 9.49 -16.31
N HIS A 80 -6.74 9.57 -17.64
CA HIS A 80 -7.50 8.58 -18.40
C HIS A 80 -6.81 7.21 -18.52
N LEU A 81 -5.49 7.15 -18.39
CA LEU A 81 -4.73 5.89 -18.41
C LEU A 81 -4.64 5.21 -17.05
N VAL A 82 -4.93 5.92 -15.96
CA VAL A 82 -4.83 5.38 -14.60
C VAL A 82 -5.58 4.05 -14.42
N PRO A 83 -6.85 3.90 -14.89
CA PRO A 83 -7.56 2.63 -14.76
C PRO A 83 -6.83 1.47 -15.44
N HIS A 84 -6.29 1.69 -16.65
CA HIS A 84 -5.54 0.67 -17.40
C HIS A 84 -4.20 0.32 -16.73
N MET A 85 -3.52 1.32 -16.16
CA MET A 85 -2.28 1.10 -15.41
C MET A 85 -2.55 0.30 -14.13
N CYS A 86 -3.65 0.59 -13.43
CA CYS A 86 -4.07 -0.17 -12.26
C CYS A 86 -4.47 -1.61 -12.64
N GLU A 87 -5.24 -1.78 -13.71
CA GLU A 87 -5.64 -3.08 -14.22
C GLU A 87 -4.42 -3.95 -14.58
N LEU A 88 -3.44 -3.39 -15.30
CA LEU A 88 -2.21 -4.09 -15.64
C LEU A 88 -1.39 -4.44 -14.38
N ALA A 89 -1.21 -3.48 -13.47
CA ALA A 89 -0.46 -3.70 -12.24
C ALA A 89 -1.10 -4.78 -11.37
N LEU A 90 -2.42 -4.73 -11.17
CA LEU A 90 -3.13 -5.62 -10.26
C LEU A 90 -3.45 -6.99 -10.88
N SER A 91 -3.82 -7.04 -12.16
CA SER A 91 -4.25 -8.30 -12.80
C SER A 91 -3.09 -9.13 -13.33
N ARG A 92 -1.94 -8.49 -13.63
CA ARG A 92 -0.80 -9.16 -14.28
C ARG A 92 0.48 -9.10 -13.46
N LEU A 93 0.81 -7.96 -12.85
CA LEU A 93 2.12 -7.79 -12.20
C LEU A 93 2.09 -8.21 -10.73
N ALA A 94 1.03 -7.89 -9.99
CA ALA A 94 0.87 -8.26 -8.60
C ALA A 94 0.86 -9.79 -8.37
N PRO A 95 0.17 -10.62 -9.18
CA PRO A 95 0.22 -12.08 -9.02
C PRO A 95 1.62 -12.66 -9.24
N VAL A 96 2.42 -12.07 -10.14
CA VAL A 96 3.81 -12.49 -10.36
C VAL A 96 4.69 -12.12 -9.17
N ALA A 97 4.45 -10.97 -8.54
CA ALA A 97 5.17 -10.56 -7.33
C ALA A 97 4.80 -11.39 -6.09
N GLN A 98 3.61 -11.99 -6.06
CA GLN A 98 3.23 -12.91 -4.98
C GLN A 98 3.89 -14.28 -5.08
N ASN A 99 4.55 -14.60 -6.20
CA ASN A 99 5.39 -15.79 -6.27
C ASN A 99 6.68 -15.55 -5.48
N GLU A 100 6.96 -16.42 -4.50
CA GLU A 100 8.11 -16.33 -3.58
C GLU A 100 9.44 -16.07 -4.31
N ALA A 101 9.61 -16.62 -5.51
CA ALA A 101 10.81 -16.45 -6.32
C ALA A 101 11.07 -15.00 -6.76
N HIS A 102 10.02 -14.19 -6.93
CA HIS A 102 10.10 -12.83 -7.48
C HIS A 102 9.63 -11.74 -6.51
N THR A 103 9.17 -12.11 -5.32
CA THR A 103 8.65 -11.20 -4.29
C THR A 103 9.63 -10.10 -3.94
N ALA A 104 10.88 -10.44 -3.66
CA ALA A 104 11.90 -9.46 -3.26
C ALA A 104 12.28 -8.48 -4.39
N GLU A 105 12.12 -8.88 -5.65
CA GLU A 105 12.49 -8.06 -6.81
C GLU A 105 11.33 -7.16 -7.28
N LEU A 106 10.09 -7.66 -7.21
CA LEU A 106 8.92 -7.01 -7.81
C LEU A 106 8.08 -6.18 -6.84
N LEU A 107 8.05 -6.52 -5.56
CA LEU A 107 7.32 -5.72 -4.57
C LEU A 107 7.87 -4.29 -4.41
N PRO A 108 9.19 -4.02 -4.40
CA PRO A 108 9.68 -2.64 -4.28
C PRO A 108 9.32 -1.74 -5.49
N PRO A 109 9.46 -2.19 -6.75
CA PRO A 109 8.95 -1.43 -7.90
C PRO A 109 7.43 -1.26 -7.89
N LEU A 110 6.67 -2.28 -7.45
CA LEU A 110 5.20 -2.18 -7.26
C LEU A 110 4.85 -1.13 -6.23
N LEU A 111 5.53 -1.11 -5.08
CA LEU A 111 5.33 -0.11 -4.03
C LEU A 111 5.60 1.30 -4.55
N THR A 112 6.67 1.46 -5.32
CA THR A 112 7.02 2.76 -5.92
C THR A 112 5.95 3.21 -6.91
N PHE A 113 5.38 2.28 -7.68
CA PHE A 113 4.25 2.56 -8.55
C PHE A 113 2.99 2.94 -7.76
N VAL A 114 2.64 2.20 -6.71
CA VAL A 114 1.49 2.48 -5.83
C VAL A 114 1.61 3.89 -5.23
N ASP A 115 2.77 4.21 -4.66
CA ASP A 115 3.05 5.54 -4.11
C ASP A 115 2.86 6.62 -5.19
N ALA A 116 3.46 6.45 -6.37
CA ALA A 116 3.36 7.45 -7.44
C ALA A 116 1.93 7.60 -8.00
N VAL A 117 1.22 6.51 -8.28
CA VAL A 117 -0.11 6.58 -8.91
C VAL A 117 -1.13 7.20 -7.96
N ILE A 118 -1.10 6.83 -6.68
CA ILE A 118 -2.01 7.41 -5.69
C ILE A 118 -1.61 8.86 -5.39
N ASP A 119 -0.31 9.15 -5.21
CA ASP A 119 0.15 10.47 -4.80
C ASP A 119 -0.09 11.54 -5.89
N PHE A 120 0.26 11.23 -7.13
CA PHE A 120 0.18 12.19 -8.24
C PHE A 120 -1.17 12.18 -8.96
N GLN A 121 -1.85 11.03 -9.01
CA GLN A 121 -3.14 10.89 -9.71
C GLN A 121 -4.32 10.70 -8.74
N PHE A 122 -4.21 11.18 -7.49
CA PHE A 122 -5.28 11.06 -6.48
C PHE A 122 -6.67 11.50 -6.99
N ARG A 123 -6.73 12.56 -7.81
CA ARG A 123 -7.98 13.07 -8.39
C ARG A 123 -8.67 12.12 -9.38
N ALA A 124 -7.94 11.13 -9.91
CA ALA A 124 -8.54 10.07 -10.71
C ALA A 124 -9.33 9.08 -9.83
N PHE A 125 -8.85 8.84 -8.61
CA PHE A 125 -9.49 7.95 -7.64
C PHE A 125 -10.64 8.65 -6.90
N VAL A 126 -10.40 9.86 -6.38
CA VAL A 126 -11.28 10.53 -5.43
C VAL A 126 -11.63 11.94 -5.90
N ILE A 127 -12.93 12.24 -5.89
CA ILE A 127 -13.49 13.56 -6.17
C ILE A 127 -14.25 14.08 -4.95
N ARG A 128 -14.55 15.38 -4.94
CA ARG A 128 -15.47 15.95 -3.95
C ARG A 128 -16.88 15.82 -4.49
N ASP A 129 -17.79 15.28 -3.70
CA ASP A 129 -19.19 15.18 -4.09
C ASP A 129 -19.87 16.56 -4.06
N THR A 130 -20.02 17.17 -5.23
CA THR A 130 -20.65 18.49 -5.36
C THR A 130 -22.18 18.44 -5.38
N SER A 131 -22.80 17.27 -5.24
CA SER A 131 -24.27 17.13 -5.24
C SER A 131 -24.95 17.89 -4.09
N CYS A 132 -24.26 18.06 -2.96
CA CYS A 132 -24.77 18.76 -1.77
C CYS A 132 -24.59 20.30 -1.80
N GLY A 133 -24.21 20.90 -2.94
CA GLY A 133 -24.18 22.36 -3.14
C GLY A 133 -23.08 23.14 -2.40
N ASN A 134 -22.50 22.59 -1.32
CA ASN A 134 -21.40 23.22 -0.58
C ASN A 134 -20.07 22.50 -0.82
N ILE A 135 -19.33 22.95 -1.85
CA ILE A 135 -18.07 22.33 -2.32
C ILE A 135 -16.99 22.28 -1.22
N ALA A 136 -17.02 23.22 -0.27
CA ALA A 136 -16.05 23.29 0.82
C ALA A 136 -16.23 22.15 1.84
N ALA A 137 -17.47 21.78 2.14
CA ALA A 137 -17.85 20.73 3.08
C ALA A 137 -18.22 19.40 2.39
N ALA A 138 -18.14 19.35 1.06
CA ALA A 138 -18.44 18.16 0.26
C ALA A 138 -17.60 16.95 0.70
N PRO A 139 -18.22 15.80 0.98
CA PRO A 139 -17.49 14.58 1.32
C PRO A 139 -16.62 14.15 0.13
N ARG A 140 -15.51 13.49 0.45
CA ARG A 140 -14.62 12.90 -0.55
C ARG A 140 -15.15 11.52 -0.88
N VAL A 141 -15.46 11.28 -2.15
CA VAL A 141 -16.01 10.02 -2.64
C VAL A 141 -15.19 9.52 -3.82
N PHE A 142 -15.16 8.22 -4.00
CA PHE A 142 -14.50 7.63 -5.15
C PHE A 142 -15.26 7.95 -6.44
N THR A 143 -14.52 8.19 -7.53
CA THR A 143 -15.08 8.52 -8.85
C THR A 143 -15.98 7.40 -9.38
N SER A 144 -15.60 6.15 -9.11
CA SER A 144 -16.36 4.95 -9.49
C SER A 144 -16.07 3.80 -8.52
N LYS A 145 -16.94 2.78 -8.52
CA LYS A 145 -16.72 1.54 -7.76
C LYS A 145 -15.46 0.78 -8.19
N GLU A 146 -15.09 0.89 -9.46
CA GLU A 146 -13.87 0.27 -9.99
C GLU A 146 -12.62 0.94 -9.41
N MET A 147 -12.60 2.27 -9.33
CA MET A 147 -11.48 3.01 -8.76
C MET A 147 -11.33 2.76 -7.26
N ASP A 148 -12.44 2.60 -6.54
CA ASP A 148 -12.46 2.18 -5.14
C ASP A 148 -11.84 0.78 -4.96
N SER A 149 -12.24 -0.17 -5.81
CA SER A 149 -11.65 -1.51 -5.85
C SER A 149 -10.14 -1.44 -6.14
N TYR A 150 -9.71 -0.71 -7.18
CA TYR A 150 -8.29 -0.56 -7.49
C TYR A 150 -7.50 0.06 -6.35
N PHE A 151 -8.03 1.11 -5.72
CA PHE A 151 -7.39 1.73 -4.55
C PHE A 151 -7.20 0.73 -3.41
N THR A 152 -8.24 -0.05 -3.09
CA THR A 152 -8.19 -1.08 -2.04
C THR A 152 -7.14 -2.14 -2.33
N HIS A 153 -7.08 -2.65 -3.58
CA HIS A 153 -6.09 -3.66 -3.96
C HIS A 153 -4.66 -3.10 -4.00
N LEU A 154 -4.46 -1.85 -4.45
CA LEU A 154 -3.15 -1.19 -4.39
C LEU A 154 -2.69 -1.03 -2.94
N MET A 155 -3.59 -0.67 -2.02
CA MET A 155 -3.28 -0.64 -0.59
C MET A 155 -3.03 -2.04 0.00
N GLY A 156 -3.70 -3.07 -0.54
CA GLY A 156 -3.41 -4.47 -0.22
C GLY A 156 -1.98 -4.87 -0.56
N ILE A 157 -1.37 -4.32 -1.62
CA ILE A 157 0.07 -4.54 -1.92
C ILE A 157 0.95 -3.94 -0.81
N VAL A 158 0.61 -2.74 -0.33
CA VAL A 158 1.35 -2.11 0.78
C VAL A 158 1.23 -2.97 2.05
N ALA A 159 0.03 -3.47 2.35
CA ALA A 159 -0.19 -4.38 3.48
C ALA A 159 0.63 -5.69 3.32
N ALA A 160 0.62 -6.30 2.14
CA ALA A 160 1.41 -7.50 1.87
C ALA A 160 2.92 -7.30 2.08
N ILE A 161 3.45 -6.11 1.76
CA ILE A 161 4.85 -5.76 2.04
C ILE A 161 5.11 -5.65 3.54
N LEU A 162 4.18 -5.08 4.31
CA LEU A 162 4.31 -4.99 5.76
C LEU A 162 4.24 -6.36 6.43
N GLU A 163 3.48 -7.31 5.87
CA GLU A 163 3.40 -8.70 6.36
C GLU A 163 4.62 -9.54 5.96
N ALA A 164 5.25 -9.24 4.83
CA ALA A 164 6.37 -10.00 4.32
C ALA A 164 7.62 -9.87 5.22
N GLY A 165 7.84 -10.87 6.07
CA GLY A 165 9.00 -10.95 6.97
C GLY A 165 10.35 -11.12 6.26
N SER A 166 10.36 -11.55 4.99
CA SER A 166 11.57 -11.83 4.21
C SER A 166 12.15 -10.60 3.49
N LEU A 167 11.41 -9.49 3.43
CA LEU A 167 11.85 -8.28 2.74
C LEU A 167 12.87 -7.48 3.55
N SER A 168 13.67 -6.67 2.87
CA SER A 168 14.63 -5.80 3.55
C SER A 168 13.89 -4.73 4.38
N PRO A 169 14.44 -4.32 5.54
CA PRO A 169 13.84 -3.29 6.38
C PRO A 169 13.64 -1.95 5.65
N GLU A 170 14.45 -1.65 4.64
CA GLU A 170 14.31 -0.42 3.84
C GLU A 170 13.02 -0.40 3.02
N VAL A 171 12.64 -1.53 2.42
CA VAL A 171 11.40 -1.65 1.63
C VAL A 171 10.18 -1.55 2.53
N VAL A 172 10.23 -2.21 3.70
CA VAL A 172 9.15 -2.12 4.70
C VAL A 172 9.02 -0.69 5.22
N ARG A 173 10.14 0.00 5.52
CA ARG A 173 10.12 1.42 5.91
C ARG A 173 9.54 2.30 4.80
N GLN A 174 9.84 2.02 3.53
CA GLN A 174 9.25 2.72 2.40
C GLN A 174 7.73 2.52 2.36
N ALA A 175 7.22 1.31 2.68
CA ALA A 175 5.79 1.04 2.74
C ALA A 175 5.11 1.80 3.89
N ILE A 176 5.74 1.85 5.08
CA ILE A 176 5.26 2.67 6.20
C ILE A 176 5.22 4.16 5.80
N SER A 177 6.31 4.66 5.20
CA SER A 177 6.41 6.05 4.74
C SER A 177 5.39 6.37 3.64
N CYS A 178 5.02 5.41 2.80
CA CYS A 178 3.98 5.58 1.78
C CYS A 178 2.64 5.90 2.44
N ILE A 179 2.21 5.13 3.44
CA ILE A 179 0.95 5.36 4.16
C ILE A 179 0.97 6.74 4.85
N ASP A 180 2.04 7.04 5.59
CA ASP A 180 2.20 8.33 6.29
C ASP A 180 2.12 9.51 5.32
N LYS A 181 2.85 9.45 4.20
CA LYS A 181 2.89 10.50 3.18
C LYS A 181 1.53 10.71 2.53
N LEU A 182 0.88 9.61 2.14
CA LEU A 182 -0.44 9.65 1.50
C LEU A 182 -1.50 10.17 2.45
N ASP A 183 -1.47 9.84 3.74
CA ASP A 183 -2.41 10.42 4.70
C ASP A 183 -2.15 11.91 4.95
N GLN A 184 -0.90 12.33 5.13
CA GLN A 184 -0.58 13.74 5.32
C GLN A 184 -1.07 14.61 4.17
N LYS A 185 -0.94 14.14 2.92
CA LYS A 185 -1.30 14.91 1.73
C LYS A 185 -2.78 14.77 1.35
N HIS A 186 -3.31 13.55 1.40
CA HIS A 186 -4.63 13.22 0.85
C HIS A 186 -5.65 12.78 1.89
N ARG A 187 -5.27 12.67 3.17
CA ARG A 187 -6.14 12.22 4.27
C ARG A 187 -6.80 10.88 3.95
N ILE A 188 -6.02 9.93 3.42
CA ILE A 188 -6.52 8.63 2.97
C ILE A 188 -7.19 7.84 4.10
N LEU A 189 -6.75 8.03 5.36
CA LEU A 189 -7.33 7.33 6.51
C LEU A 189 -8.76 7.79 6.82
N HIS A 190 -9.18 8.93 6.28
CA HIS A 190 -10.52 9.49 6.49
C HIS A 190 -11.49 9.09 5.37
N LEU A 191 -11.04 8.34 4.36
CA LEU A 191 -11.90 7.79 3.31
C LEU A 191 -12.68 6.59 3.86
N ASP A 192 -13.96 6.50 3.53
CA ASP A 192 -14.84 5.45 4.06
C ASP A 192 -14.31 4.04 3.78
N THR A 193 -13.84 3.78 2.55
CA THR A 193 -13.22 2.49 2.19
C THR A 193 -12.02 2.17 3.08
N PHE A 194 -11.18 3.16 3.38
CA PHE A 194 -10.02 2.93 4.23
C PHE A 194 -10.47 2.60 5.66
N ARG A 195 -11.38 3.40 6.23
CA ARG A 195 -11.90 3.21 7.59
C ARG A 195 -12.56 1.85 7.79
N VAL A 196 -13.39 1.42 6.82
CA VAL A 196 -14.19 0.20 6.96
C VAL A 196 -13.39 -1.06 6.60
N ASN A 197 -12.60 -1.02 5.52
CA ASN A 197 -11.98 -2.23 4.98
C ASN A 197 -10.50 -2.38 5.33
N LEU A 198 -9.73 -1.28 5.34
CA LEU A 198 -8.27 -1.34 5.47
C LEU A 198 -7.78 -1.10 6.88
N THR A 199 -8.39 -0.18 7.64
CA THR A 199 -8.00 0.14 9.02
C THR A 199 -7.98 -1.09 9.93
N PRO A 200 -9.03 -1.94 9.98
CA PRO A 200 -9.01 -3.11 10.87
C PRO A 200 -7.90 -4.09 10.52
N HIS A 201 -7.67 -4.32 9.22
CA HIS A 201 -6.63 -5.21 8.72
C HIS A 201 -5.23 -4.69 9.03
N LEU A 202 -4.96 -3.40 8.78
CA LEU A 202 -3.66 -2.78 9.06
C LEU A 202 -3.35 -2.73 10.55
N LEU A 203 -4.33 -2.39 11.40
CA LEU A 203 -4.16 -2.42 12.86
C LEU A 203 -3.78 -3.82 13.34
N GLN A 204 -4.49 -4.86 12.86
CA GLN A 204 -4.18 -6.25 13.19
C GLN A 204 -2.78 -6.65 12.73
N LEU A 205 -2.42 -6.30 11.49
CA LEU A 205 -1.11 -6.61 10.91
C LEU A 205 0.02 -5.97 11.70
N ILE A 206 -0.10 -4.69 12.05
CA ILE A 206 0.92 -3.97 12.83
C ILE A 206 1.06 -4.59 14.21
N MET A 207 -0.05 -4.91 14.88
CA MET A 207 -0.01 -5.57 16.18
C MET A 207 0.65 -6.96 16.10
N ASN A 208 0.35 -7.74 15.06
CA ASN A 208 0.97 -9.05 14.83
C ASN A 208 2.48 -8.93 14.59
N ASN A 209 2.92 -7.98 13.76
CA ASN A 209 4.34 -7.72 13.51
C ASN A 209 5.07 -7.30 14.79
N LEU A 210 4.47 -6.39 15.56
CA LEU A 210 5.00 -5.95 16.83
C LEU A 210 5.07 -7.11 17.84
N LEU A 211 4.04 -7.96 17.94
CA LEU A 211 4.02 -9.14 18.81
C LEU A 211 5.11 -10.15 18.43
N GLY A 212 5.17 -10.53 17.16
CA GLY A 212 6.09 -11.52 16.60
C GLY A 212 7.54 -11.04 16.48
N LYS A 213 7.82 -9.75 16.76
CA LYS A 213 9.13 -9.10 16.54
C LYS A 213 9.62 -9.24 15.09
N VAL A 214 8.67 -9.33 14.16
CA VAL A 214 8.95 -9.31 12.72
C VAL A 214 9.40 -7.87 12.41
N HIS A 215 10.63 -7.71 11.92
CA HIS A 215 11.28 -6.41 11.71
C HIS A 215 11.54 -5.59 12.98
N ASP A 216 12.20 -6.18 13.98
CA ASP A 216 12.48 -5.50 15.25
C ASP A 216 13.25 -4.17 15.12
N LEU A 217 14.00 -4.00 14.02
CA LEU A 217 14.69 -2.75 13.66
C LEU A 217 13.74 -1.59 13.31
N LEU A 218 12.49 -1.88 12.95
CA LEU A 218 11.46 -0.92 12.54
C LEU A 218 10.39 -0.72 13.62
N ARG A 219 10.65 -1.17 14.85
CA ARG A 219 9.66 -1.14 15.94
C ARG A 219 9.10 0.26 16.18
N ASP A 220 9.96 1.28 16.18
CA ASP A 220 9.54 2.67 16.38
C ASP A 220 8.72 3.20 15.19
N ASP A 221 9.06 2.80 13.96
CA ASP A 221 8.29 3.12 12.76
C ASP A 221 6.88 2.50 12.83
N PHE A 222 6.78 1.25 13.32
CA PHE A 222 5.50 0.58 13.53
C PHE A 222 4.67 1.22 14.66
N TYR A 223 5.27 1.63 15.77
CA TYR A 223 4.55 2.37 16.81
C TYR A 223 3.99 3.69 16.29
N LYS A 224 4.77 4.41 15.48
CA LYS A 224 4.32 5.62 14.83
C LYS A 224 3.17 5.35 13.85
N LEU A 225 3.29 4.32 13.01
CA LEU A 225 2.22 3.95 12.08
C LEU A 225 0.94 3.55 12.81
N LEU A 226 1.06 2.76 13.89
CA LEU A 226 -0.07 2.36 14.73
C LEU A 226 -0.78 3.59 15.30
N HIS A 227 -0.01 4.56 15.81
CA HIS A 227 -0.55 5.83 16.31
C HIS A 227 -1.22 6.64 15.21
N THR A 228 -0.64 6.74 14.01
CA THR A 228 -1.23 7.45 12.87
C THR A 228 -2.58 6.84 12.49
N ILE A 229 -2.66 5.50 12.38
CA ILE A 229 -3.88 4.80 11.97
C ILE A 229 -4.94 4.84 13.08
N ALA A 230 -4.56 4.57 14.34
CA ALA A 230 -5.46 4.70 15.48
C ALA A 230 -5.95 6.15 15.67
N GLY A 231 -5.09 7.13 15.39
CA GLY A 231 -5.40 8.56 15.48
C GLY A 231 -6.49 9.03 14.52
N ALA A 232 -6.71 8.32 13.41
CA ALA A 232 -7.81 8.64 12.49
C ALA A 232 -9.19 8.32 13.10
N ASP A 233 -9.27 7.33 13.99
CA ASP A 233 -10.49 6.94 14.70
C ASP A 233 -10.16 6.26 16.04
N MET A 234 -9.85 7.10 17.04
CA MET A 234 -9.45 6.63 18.37
C MET A 234 -10.59 5.89 19.08
N ASP A 235 -11.84 6.28 18.82
CA ASP A 235 -13.01 5.62 19.39
C ASP A 235 -13.09 4.18 18.88
N TYR A 236 -12.99 3.98 17.57
CA TYR A 236 -12.93 2.64 16.98
C TYR A 236 -11.74 1.82 17.52
N PHE A 237 -10.56 2.43 17.66
CA PHE A 237 -9.37 1.74 18.15
C PHE A 237 -9.56 1.17 19.56
N PHE A 238 -10.01 1.99 20.51
CA PHE A 238 -10.15 1.57 21.91
C PHE A 238 -11.41 0.72 22.14
N ASP A 239 -12.55 1.12 21.57
CA ASP A 239 -13.84 0.53 21.95
C ASP A 239 -14.13 -0.75 21.17
N VAL A 240 -13.59 -0.88 19.95
CA VAL A 240 -13.84 -2.04 19.06
C VAL A 240 -12.58 -2.87 18.88
N PHE A 241 -11.52 -2.30 18.30
CA PHE A 241 -10.34 -3.08 17.90
C PHE A 241 -9.59 -3.66 19.10
N LEU A 242 -9.24 -2.83 20.09
CA LEU A 242 -8.48 -3.29 21.26
C LEU A 242 -9.28 -4.31 22.08
N ALA A 243 -10.59 -4.09 22.24
CA ALA A 243 -11.48 -5.05 22.90
C ALA A 243 -11.52 -6.40 22.17
N GLN A 244 -11.55 -6.41 20.84
CA GLN A 244 -11.49 -7.63 20.02
C GLN A 244 -10.12 -8.31 20.11
N LEU A 245 -9.03 -7.54 20.09
CA LEU A 245 -7.67 -8.05 20.21
C LEU A 245 -7.44 -8.73 21.56
N ILE A 246 -7.91 -8.15 22.66
CA ILE A 246 -7.81 -8.79 23.98
C ILE A 246 -8.59 -10.11 24.00
N ARG A 247 -9.80 -10.14 23.42
CA ARG A 247 -10.60 -11.37 23.36
C ARG A 247 -9.99 -12.47 22.48
N SER A 248 -9.13 -12.12 21.52
CA SER A 248 -8.50 -13.10 20.62
C SER A 248 -7.23 -13.73 21.22
N VAL A 249 -6.68 -13.18 22.30
CA VAL A 249 -5.51 -13.76 22.97
C VAL A 249 -5.94 -15.03 23.72
N PRO A 250 -5.33 -16.19 23.42
CA PRO A 250 -5.70 -17.45 24.05
C PRO A 250 -5.31 -17.48 25.53
N ASN A 251 -6.07 -18.22 26.34
CA ASN A 251 -5.80 -18.50 27.76
C ASN A 251 -5.82 -17.28 28.71
N LEU A 252 -6.53 -16.21 28.35
CA LEU A 252 -6.75 -15.09 29.27
C LEU A 252 -7.81 -15.39 30.32
N ASN A 253 -7.45 -15.18 31.59
CA ASN A 253 -8.41 -15.16 32.69
C ASN A 253 -9.18 -13.83 32.72
N GLU A 254 -10.35 -13.81 33.35
CA GLU A 254 -11.22 -12.61 33.44
C GLU A 254 -10.49 -11.41 34.11
N THR A 255 -9.68 -11.69 35.13
CA THR A 255 -8.85 -10.67 35.80
C THR A 255 -7.75 -10.11 34.89
N GLN A 256 -7.12 -10.94 34.05
CA GLN A 256 -6.09 -10.50 33.09
C GLN A 256 -6.71 -9.69 31.95
N THR A 257 -7.90 -10.09 31.50
CA THR A 257 -8.68 -9.35 30.51
C THR A 257 -9.02 -7.94 31.00
N GLN A 258 -9.51 -7.82 32.24
CA GLN A 258 -9.80 -6.52 32.85
C GLN A 258 -8.53 -5.68 33.07
N ALA A 259 -7.43 -6.30 33.51
CA ALA A 259 -6.16 -5.61 33.70
C ALA A 259 -5.58 -5.06 32.37
N LEU A 260 -5.63 -5.85 31.29
CA LEU A 260 -5.19 -5.42 29.96
C LEU A 260 -6.07 -4.29 29.41
N GLY A 261 -7.39 -4.38 29.60
CA GLY A 261 -8.33 -3.32 29.19
C GLY A 261 -8.17 -2.02 29.97
N ALA A 262 -7.77 -2.10 31.24
CA ALA A 262 -7.53 -0.93 32.09
C ALA A 262 -6.11 -0.32 31.92
N ALA A 263 -5.14 -1.10 31.43
CA ALA A 263 -3.75 -0.68 31.28
C ALA A 263 -3.54 0.36 30.18
N TRP A 264 -4.39 0.36 29.13
CA TRP A 264 -4.26 1.27 28.01
C TRP A 264 -5.47 2.20 27.93
N THR A 265 -5.32 3.40 28.48
CA THR A 265 -6.41 4.39 28.54
C THR A 265 -6.28 5.47 27.47
N ARG A 266 -7.43 6.03 27.07
CA ARG A 266 -7.57 7.04 26.01
C ARG A 266 -6.91 8.38 26.32
N THR A 267 -6.67 8.66 27.60
CA THR A 267 -6.19 9.96 28.11
C THR A 267 -4.78 10.33 27.65
N ASP A 268 -3.97 9.34 27.29
CA ASP A 268 -2.57 9.51 26.91
C ASP A 268 -2.38 9.27 25.41
N SER A 269 -2.89 10.21 24.60
CA SER A 269 -2.94 10.11 23.14
C SER A 269 -1.70 10.66 22.42
N ASP A 270 -0.71 11.17 23.15
CA ASP A 270 0.57 11.58 22.55
C ASP A 270 1.39 10.35 22.11
N LEU A 271 2.22 10.52 21.09
CA LEU A 271 2.96 9.41 20.48
C LEU A 271 3.86 8.68 21.50
N GLN A 272 4.44 9.39 22.46
CA GLN A 272 5.36 8.79 23.43
C GLN A 272 4.61 7.92 24.43
N SER A 273 3.50 8.43 24.97
CA SER A 273 2.67 7.65 25.90
C SER A 273 1.94 6.52 25.21
N PHE A 274 1.42 6.73 24.00
CA PHE A 274 0.80 5.67 23.20
C PHE A 274 1.78 4.54 22.88
N GLY A 275 3.00 4.86 22.45
CA GLY A 275 4.05 3.86 22.19
C GLY A 275 4.48 3.09 23.44
N ARG A 276 4.51 3.76 24.60
CA ARG A 276 4.78 3.13 25.91
C ARG A 276 3.69 2.13 26.28
N HIS A 277 2.42 2.55 26.24
CA HIS A 277 1.29 1.67 26.53
C HIS A 277 1.20 0.50 25.55
N THR A 278 1.47 0.74 24.27
CA THR A 278 1.55 -0.34 23.27
C THR A 278 2.61 -1.36 23.68
N ARG A 279 3.81 -0.91 24.06
CA ARG A 279 4.90 -1.81 24.47
C ARG A 279 4.54 -2.63 25.70
N GLU A 280 4.05 -1.97 26.75
CA GLU A 280 3.63 -2.63 28.00
C GLU A 280 2.52 -3.65 27.73
N PHE A 281 1.54 -3.30 26.90
CA PHE A 281 0.47 -4.19 26.47
C PHE A 281 1.00 -5.44 25.76
N LEU A 282 1.92 -5.26 24.80
CA LEU A 282 2.53 -6.36 24.05
C LEU A 282 3.38 -7.27 24.94
N ASP A 283 4.15 -6.70 25.86
CA ASP A 283 4.98 -7.48 26.80
C ASP A 283 4.12 -8.27 27.79
N ASN A 284 3.01 -7.70 28.25
CA ASN A 284 2.02 -8.42 29.07
C ASN A 284 1.42 -9.60 28.29
N ILE A 285 0.98 -9.41 27.05
CA ILE A 285 0.45 -10.51 26.21
C ILE A 285 1.49 -11.63 26.04
N ARG A 286 2.75 -11.28 25.78
CA ARG A 286 3.84 -12.26 25.65
C ARG A 286 4.07 -13.06 26.93
N SER A 287 4.04 -12.40 28.08
CA SER A 287 4.21 -13.08 29.37
C SER A 287 3.11 -14.11 29.65
N ILE A 288 1.89 -13.85 29.15
CA ILE A 288 0.72 -14.72 29.33
C ILE A 288 0.72 -15.88 28.32
N THR A 289 1.24 -15.63 27.10
CA THR A 289 1.24 -16.60 26.00
C THR A 289 2.50 -17.47 25.93
N ALA A 290 3.55 -17.12 26.67
CA ALA A 290 4.73 -17.96 26.78
C ALA A 290 4.36 -19.31 27.43
N PRO A 291 4.73 -20.46 26.81
CA PRO A 291 4.51 -21.76 27.44
C PRO A 291 5.33 -21.84 28.74
N SER A 292 4.68 -22.29 29.80
CA SER A 292 5.34 -22.68 31.06
C SER A 292 6.12 -23.97 30.89
#